data_AF-A0A975E690-F1
#
_entry.id   AF-A0A975E690-F1
#
_cell.length_a   1.000
_cell.length_b   1.000
_cell.length_c   1.000
_cell.angle_alpha   90.00
_cell.angle_beta   90.00
_cell.angle_gamma   90.00
#
_symmetry.space_group_name_H-M   'P 1'
#
loop_
_entity.id
_entity.type
_entity.pdbx_description
1 polymer ?
#
loop_
_entity_poly.entity_id
_entity_poly.type
_entity_poly.pdbx_seq_one_letter_code
_entity_poly.pdbx_strand_id
1 'polypeptide(L)'
;MSEQSKSTDAGSDTPIAEVTVPDDFPRDPFPAALSGTQAKFAARLIDGRYVVGLTPDERAERYLGCLDLVDQLTAYVNRKALEKPELTQSVVLDSLVSRMPHQGWNLGNAELAWMEKHLRARFSIATIVSDLLDL
;
A
#
# COMPACT_ATOMS: atom_id res chain seq x y z
N MET A 1 -43.92 -24.32 -30.22
CA MET A 1 -44.03 -23.16 -29.31
C MET A 1 -43.07 -23.45 -28.16
N SER A 2 -41.87 -22.88 -28.22
CA SER A 2 -40.81 -23.11 -27.25
C SER A 2 -40.80 -21.93 -26.29
N GLU A 3 -41.14 -22.16 -25.03
CA GLU A 3 -41.03 -21.16 -23.97
C GLU A 3 -39.63 -21.24 -23.38
N GLN A 4 -38.88 -20.17 -23.58
CA GLN A 4 -37.49 -20.03 -23.18
C GLN A 4 -37.48 -19.37 -21.79
N SER A 5 -37.12 -20.14 -20.77
CA SER A 5 -36.90 -19.65 -19.40
C SER A 5 -35.74 -18.66 -19.39
N LYS A 6 -36.03 -17.37 -19.20
CA LYS A 6 -35.04 -16.33 -18.93
C LYS A 6 -34.81 -16.28 -17.41
N SER A 7 -33.82 -17.03 -16.94
CA SER A 7 -33.24 -16.83 -15.62
C SER A 7 -32.44 -15.54 -15.65
N THR A 8 -32.98 -14.48 -15.05
CA THR A 8 -32.22 -13.27 -14.76
C THR A 8 -31.31 -13.59 -13.58
N ASP A 9 -30.05 -13.87 -13.89
CA ASP A 9 -28.96 -14.01 -12.94
C ASP A 9 -28.77 -12.65 -12.23
N ALA A 10 -29.04 -12.65 -10.92
CA ALA A 10 -28.76 -11.54 -10.04
C ALA A 10 -27.24 -11.52 -9.81
N GLY A 11 -26.53 -10.84 -10.71
CA GLY A 11 -25.11 -10.54 -10.56
C GLY A 11 -24.89 -9.84 -9.21
N SER A 12 -24.11 -10.51 -8.37
CA SER A 12 -23.83 -10.19 -6.98
C SER A 12 -23.25 -8.79 -6.79
N ASP A 13 -24.09 -7.84 -6.37
CA ASP A 13 -23.64 -6.60 -5.76
C ASP A 13 -23.31 -6.90 -4.29
N THR A 14 -22.15 -7.51 -4.06
CA THR A 14 -21.61 -7.59 -2.70
C THR A 14 -21.06 -6.20 -2.39
N PRO A 15 -21.54 -5.48 -1.37
CA PRO A 15 -21.00 -4.18 -1.02
C PRO A 15 -19.55 -4.40 -0.57
N ILE A 16 -18.62 -4.11 -1.47
CA ILE A 16 -17.21 -3.96 -1.14
C ILE A 16 -17.20 -2.84 -0.12
N ALA A 17 -16.93 -3.15 1.15
CA ALA A 17 -16.86 -2.14 2.20
C ALA A 17 -16.04 -0.97 1.66
N GLU A 18 -16.62 0.24 1.61
CA GLU A 18 -15.97 1.40 1.02
C GLU A 18 -14.62 1.62 1.73
N VAL A 19 -13.53 1.25 1.05
CA VAL A 19 -12.18 1.35 1.60
C VAL A 19 -11.85 2.84 1.68
N THR A 20 -11.83 3.37 2.90
CA THR A 20 -11.45 4.76 3.14
C THR A 20 -9.93 4.87 3.07
N VAL A 21 -9.42 5.32 1.92
CA VAL A 21 -7.98 5.50 1.73
C VAL A 21 -7.52 6.84 2.35
N PRO A 22 -6.59 6.84 3.32
CA PRO A 22 -6.10 8.04 3.99
C PRO A 22 -5.56 9.09 3.02
N ASP A 23 -5.70 10.39 3.34
CA ASP A 23 -5.24 11.47 2.47
C ASP A 23 -3.72 11.48 2.24
N ASP A 24 -2.94 10.95 3.18
CA ASP A 24 -1.48 10.89 3.07
C ASP A 24 -0.98 9.73 2.18
N PHE A 25 -1.86 8.84 1.72
CA PHE A 25 -1.49 7.79 0.77
C PHE A 25 -1.28 8.39 -0.65
N PRO A 26 -0.25 7.97 -1.41
CA PRO A 26 0.05 8.53 -2.72
C PRO A 26 -1.14 8.54 -3.69
N ARG A 27 -1.28 9.64 -4.43
CA ARG A 27 -2.27 9.79 -5.51
C ARG A 27 -1.68 9.42 -6.89
N ASP A 28 -0.36 9.56 -7.01
CA ASP A 28 0.42 9.20 -8.18
C ASP A 28 1.69 8.44 -7.74
N PRO A 29 1.76 7.12 -7.95
CA PRO A 29 2.92 6.32 -7.58
C PRO A 29 4.10 6.52 -8.54
N PHE A 30 3.84 6.93 -9.79
CA PHE A 30 4.86 7.12 -10.82
C PHE A 30 4.71 8.51 -11.47
N PRO A 31 5.02 9.59 -10.74
CA PRO A 31 4.89 10.94 -11.26
C PRO A 31 5.77 11.13 -12.49
N ALA A 32 5.16 11.02 -13.67
CA ALA A 32 5.82 11.26 -14.94
C ALA A 32 5.90 12.78 -15.17
N ALA A 33 6.91 13.43 -14.61
CA ALA A 33 7.30 14.77 -15.03
C ALA A 33 7.99 14.66 -16.40
N LEU A 34 7.26 14.86 -17.48
CA LEU A 34 7.86 14.96 -18.82
C LEU A 34 8.69 16.27 -18.87
N SER A 35 9.96 16.15 -19.22
CA SER A 35 10.86 17.31 -19.34
C SER A 35 10.39 18.26 -20.44
N GLY A 36 10.24 19.54 -20.09
CA GLY A 36 9.81 20.63 -20.97
C GLY A 36 9.64 21.93 -20.18
N THR A 37 9.54 23.07 -20.87
CA THR A 37 9.32 24.40 -20.27
C THR A 37 7.95 24.58 -19.59
N GLN A 38 7.06 23.60 -19.73
CA GLN A 38 5.74 23.53 -19.09
C GLN A 38 5.54 22.12 -18.54
N ALA A 39 5.04 21.99 -17.30
CA ALA A 39 4.70 20.70 -16.72
C ALA A 39 3.62 20.01 -17.57
N LYS A 40 3.97 18.87 -18.18
CA LYS A 40 3.05 18.02 -18.94
C LYS A 40 2.76 16.77 -18.12
N PHE A 41 1.50 16.60 -17.72
CA PHE A 41 1.03 15.42 -17.01
C PHE A 41 0.63 14.33 -18.02
N ALA A 42 0.99 13.08 -17.75
CA ALA A 42 0.48 11.94 -18.51
C ALA A 42 -0.96 11.65 -18.08
N ALA A 43 -1.94 11.98 -18.93
CA ALA A 43 -3.35 11.72 -18.69
C ALA A 43 -3.84 10.50 -19.49
N ARG A 44 -4.65 9.64 -18.87
CA ARG A 44 -5.41 8.55 -19.52
C ARG A 44 -6.83 9.03 -19.79
N LEU A 45 -7.39 8.76 -20.96
CA LEU A 45 -8.81 9.01 -21.23
C LEU A 45 -9.61 7.75 -20.85
N ILE A 46 -10.42 7.85 -19.78
CA ILE A 46 -11.28 6.76 -19.28
C ILE A 46 -12.70 7.31 -19.24
N ASP A 47 -13.65 6.64 -19.91
CA ASP A 47 -15.06 7.04 -19.99
C ASP A 47 -15.28 8.51 -20.40
N GLY A 48 -14.47 9.01 -21.34
CA GLY A 48 -14.54 10.38 -21.83
C GLY A 48 -13.98 11.44 -20.86
N ARG A 49 -13.36 11.03 -19.74
CA ARG A 49 -12.69 11.91 -18.78
C ARG A 49 -11.17 11.71 -18.80
N TYR A 50 -10.43 12.80 -18.77
CA TYR A 50 -8.98 12.76 -18.59
C TYR A 50 -8.66 12.50 -17.12
N VAL A 51 -8.07 11.34 -16.83
CA VAL A 51 -7.61 10.91 -15.51
C VAL A 51 -6.09 11.04 -15.47
N VAL A 52 -5.59 11.77 -14.49
CA VAL A 52 -4.14 11.87 -14.18
C VAL A 52 -3.90 11.10 -12.88
N GLY A 53 -2.90 10.21 -12.87
CA GLY A 53 -2.62 9.33 -11.72
C GLY A 53 -3.60 8.16 -11.60
N LEU A 54 -3.80 7.69 -10.36
CA LEU A 54 -4.67 6.55 -10.03
C LEU A 54 -6.14 6.99 -9.93
N THR A 55 -7.06 6.15 -10.41
CA THR A 55 -8.49 6.26 -10.08
C THR A 55 -8.71 6.01 -8.58
N PRO A 56 -9.87 6.39 -8.00
CA PRO A 56 -10.18 6.06 -6.61
C PRO A 56 -10.06 4.57 -6.29
N ASP A 57 -10.56 3.71 -7.20
CA ASP A 57 -10.52 2.25 -7.03
C ASP A 57 -9.09 1.72 -7.14
N GLU A 58 -8.32 2.14 -8.16
CA GLU A 58 -6.91 1.78 -8.28
C GLU A 58 -6.10 2.22 -7.04
N ARG A 59 -6.42 3.40 -6.49
CA ARG A 59 -5.78 3.90 -5.27
C ARG A 59 -6.17 3.07 -4.04
N ALA A 60 -7.42 2.62 -3.95
CA ALA A 60 -7.87 1.73 -2.89
C ALA A 60 -7.20 0.36 -2.95
N GLU A 61 -7.12 -0.24 -4.13
CA GLU A 61 -6.42 -1.50 -4.35
C GLU A 61 -4.93 -1.40 -3.96
N ARG A 62 -4.25 -0.34 -4.41
CA ARG A 62 -2.84 -0.12 -4.07
C ARG A 62 -2.64 0.15 -2.58
N TYR A 63 -3.55 0.89 -1.95
CA TYR A 63 -3.53 1.12 -0.51
C TYR A 63 -3.64 -0.20 0.27
N LEU A 64 -4.61 -1.06 -0.08
CA LEU A 64 -4.77 -2.36 0.57
C LEU A 64 -3.54 -3.25 0.39
N GLY A 65 -2.97 -3.29 -0.81
CA GLY A 65 -1.74 -4.05 -1.09
C GLY A 65 -0.54 -3.54 -0.28
N CYS A 66 -0.39 -2.22 -0.14
CA CYS A 66 0.66 -1.64 0.69
C CYS A 66 0.44 -1.93 2.18
N LEU A 67 -0.81 -1.90 2.65
CA LEU A 67 -1.16 -2.20 4.05
C LEU A 67 -0.83 -3.64 4.41
N ASP A 68 -1.23 -4.60 3.57
CA ASP A 68 -0.92 -6.02 3.73
C ASP A 68 0.59 -6.27 3.76
N LEU A 69 1.35 -5.67 2.82
CA LEU A 69 2.81 -5.76 2.83
C LEU A 69 3.40 -5.20 4.13
N VAL A 70 2.92 -4.07 4.62
CA VAL A 70 3.43 -3.50 5.89
C VAL A 70 3.18 -4.46 7.06
N ASP A 71 2.04 -5.13 7.11
CA ASP A 71 1.73 -6.11 8.16
C ASP A 71 2.62 -7.36 8.05
N GLN A 72 2.81 -7.91 6.84
CA GLN A 72 3.72 -9.03 6.58
C GLN A 72 5.17 -8.70 6.99
N LEU A 73 5.63 -7.50 6.65
CA LEU A 73 6.97 -7.02 6.96
C LEU A 73 7.15 -6.78 8.47
N THR A 74 6.12 -6.31 9.15
CA THR A 74 6.11 -6.18 10.62
C THR A 74 6.29 -7.55 11.28
N ALA A 75 5.52 -8.55 10.85
CA ALA A 75 5.65 -9.92 11.35
C ALA A 75 7.04 -10.51 11.05
N TYR A 76 7.59 -10.23 9.86
CA TYR A 76 8.95 -10.63 9.50
C TYR A 76 10.01 -10.05 10.46
N VAL A 77 9.98 -8.73 10.72
CA VAL A 77 10.96 -8.07 11.60
C VAL A 77 10.90 -8.66 13.01
N ASN A 78 9.69 -8.81 13.57
CA ASN A 78 9.48 -9.42 14.89
C ASN A 78 10.04 -10.84 14.96
N ARG A 79 9.70 -11.69 13.99
CA ARG A 79 10.22 -13.06 13.93
C ARG A 79 11.74 -13.08 13.81
N LYS A 80 12.31 -12.22 12.96
CA LYS A 80 13.76 -12.20 12.71
C LYS A 80 14.55 -11.74 13.93
N ALA A 81 14.05 -10.78 14.70
CA ALA A 81 14.66 -10.34 15.94
C ALA A 81 14.62 -11.45 17.02
N LEU A 82 13.56 -12.26 17.06
CA LEU A 82 13.48 -13.41 17.96
C LEU A 82 14.45 -14.54 17.57
N GLU A 83 14.60 -14.80 16.27
CA GLU A 83 15.56 -15.79 15.73
C GLU A 83 17.02 -15.39 15.95
N LYS A 84 17.29 -14.08 16.06
CA LYS A 84 18.64 -13.51 16.15
C LYS A 84 18.71 -12.49 17.29
N PRO A 85 18.79 -12.93 18.55
CA PRO A 85 18.82 -12.05 19.72
C PRO A 85 20.01 -11.07 19.70
N GLU A 86 21.06 -11.35 18.93
CA GLU A 86 22.20 -10.46 18.73
C GLU A 86 21.87 -9.22 17.87
N LEU A 87 20.75 -9.23 17.15
CA LEU A 87 20.28 -8.11 16.33
C LEU A 87 19.06 -7.46 16.97
N THR A 88 19.12 -6.14 17.16
CA THR A 88 17.95 -5.38 17.60
C THR A 88 16.90 -5.30 16.47
N GLN A 89 15.63 -5.12 16.86
CA GLN A 89 14.53 -4.90 15.90
C GLN A 89 14.83 -3.71 14.97
N SER A 90 15.47 -2.65 15.47
CA SER A 90 15.87 -1.49 14.67
C SER A 90 16.86 -1.85 13.56
N VAL A 91 17.88 -2.66 13.86
CA VAL A 91 18.87 -3.10 12.87
C VAL A 91 18.23 -3.97 11.79
N VAL A 92 17.31 -4.86 12.18
CA VAL A 92 16.54 -5.69 11.24
C VAL A 92 15.65 -4.81 10.35
N LEU A 93 14.96 -3.83 10.93
CA LEU A 93 14.09 -2.89 10.22
C LEU A 93 14.88 -2.05 9.21
N ASP A 94 16.02 -1.48 9.59
CA ASP A 94 16.85 -0.67 8.69
C ASP A 94 17.41 -1.50 7.52
N SER A 95 17.82 -2.74 7.80
CA SER A 95 18.23 -3.67 6.74
C SER A 95 17.06 -4.05 5.82
N LEU A 96 15.82 -4.05 6.32
CA LEU A 96 14.66 -4.35 5.50
C LEU A 96 14.30 -3.15 4.61
N VAL A 97 14.20 -1.96 5.21
CA VAL A 97 13.89 -0.71 4.51
C VAL A 97 14.85 -0.46 3.36
N SER A 98 16.15 -0.64 3.58
CA SER A 98 17.16 -0.51 2.51
C SER A 98 16.99 -1.50 1.35
N ARG A 99 16.31 -2.63 1.57
CA ARG A 99 16.06 -3.66 0.54
C ARG A 99 14.72 -3.51 -0.16
N MET A 100 13.77 -2.74 0.38
CA MET A 100 12.42 -2.58 -0.18
C MET A 100 12.42 -2.14 -1.65
N PRO A 101 13.25 -1.18 -2.11
CA PRO A 101 13.27 -0.77 -3.52
C PRO A 101 13.69 -1.88 -4.49
N HIS A 102 14.30 -2.96 -3.99
CA HIS A 102 14.84 -4.05 -4.80
C HIS A 102 13.95 -5.32 -4.81
N GLN A 103 12.77 -5.28 -4.19
CA GLN A 103 11.91 -6.46 -4.03
C GLN A 103 11.02 -6.77 -5.25
N GLY A 104 10.94 -5.87 -6.24
CA GLY A 104 10.16 -6.10 -7.46
C GLY A 104 8.63 -5.99 -7.29
N TRP A 105 8.14 -5.39 -6.19
CA TRP A 105 6.71 -5.24 -5.88
C TRP A 105 5.92 -4.29 -6.78
N ASN A 106 6.54 -3.73 -7.83
CA ASN A 106 5.93 -2.73 -8.72
C ASN A 106 5.32 -1.54 -7.95
N LEU A 107 6.05 -1.06 -6.94
CA LEU A 107 5.70 0.11 -6.14
C LEU A 107 6.53 1.31 -6.55
N GLY A 108 5.90 2.48 -6.52
CA GLY A 108 6.56 3.76 -6.70
C GLY A 108 7.31 4.22 -5.45
N ASN A 109 8.25 5.15 -5.62
CA ASN A 109 9.01 5.71 -4.48
C ASN A 109 8.10 6.34 -3.42
N ALA A 110 6.99 6.96 -3.82
CA ALA A 110 6.03 7.55 -2.90
C ALA A 110 5.35 6.49 -2.00
N GLU A 111 5.08 5.31 -2.54
CA GLU A 111 4.47 4.20 -1.78
C GLU A 111 5.49 3.53 -0.88
N LEU A 112 6.72 3.33 -1.36
CA LEU A 112 7.82 2.81 -0.55
C LEU A 112 8.09 3.72 0.66
N ALA A 113 8.09 5.05 0.45
CA ALA A 113 8.23 6.02 1.53
C ALA A 113 7.04 5.99 2.51
N TRP A 114 5.82 5.85 1.99
CA TRP A 114 4.62 5.70 2.82
C TRP A 114 4.70 4.42 3.68
N MET A 115 5.11 3.30 3.10
CA MET A 115 5.31 2.03 3.82
C MET A 115 6.41 2.15 4.87
N GLU A 116 7.56 2.76 4.55
CA GLU A 116 8.65 2.99 5.51
C GLU A 116 8.16 3.78 6.73
N LYS A 117 7.44 4.89 6.52
CA LYS A 117 6.85 5.70 7.59
C LYS A 117 5.97 4.84 8.51
N HIS A 118 5.12 4.00 7.93
CA HIS A 118 4.19 3.15 8.68
C HIS A 118 4.87 1.97 9.39
N LEU A 119 5.93 1.40 8.81
CA LEU A 119 6.76 0.41 9.49
C LEU A 119 7.45 1.04 10.70
N ARG A 120 8.14 2.17 10.52
CA ARG A 120 8.84 2.86 11.62
C ARG A 120 7.88 3.26 12.74
N ALA A 121 6.67 3.71 12.43
CA ALA A 121 5.65 4.02 13.44
C ALA A 121 5.27 2.80 14.29
N ARG A 122 5.08 1.61 13.68
CA ARG A 122 4.76 0.37 14.42
C ARG A 122 5.86 -0.01 15.41
N PHE A 123 7.14 0.14 15.03
CA PHE A 123 8.27 -0.16 15.90
C PHE A 123 8.61 0.95 16.89
N SER A 124 8.24 2.20 16.61
CA SER A 124 8.37 3.30 17.56
C SER A 124 7.34 3.21 18.70
N ILE A 125 6.13 2.73 18.41
CA ILE A 125 5.06 2.57 19.41
C ILE A 125 5.30 1.33 20.27
N ALA A 126 5.83 0.24 19.68
CA ALA A 126 6.13 -0.99 20.42
C ALA A 126 7.10 -0.76 21.60
N THR A 127 8.04 0.17 21.48
CA THR A 127 8.94 0.56 22.57
C THR A 127 8.19 1.17 23.77
N ILE A 128 7.12 1.95 23.52
CA ILE A 128 6.37 2.65 24.57
C ILE A 128 5.44 1.70 25.33
N VAL A 129 4.85 0.71 24.66
CA VAL A 129 3.90 -0.21 25.30
C VAL A 129 4.62 -1.26 26.16
N SER A 130 5.80 -1.73 25.75
CA SER A 130 6.62 -2.62 26.60
C SER A 130 7.08 -1.91 27.87
N ASP A 131 7.56 -0.66 27.77
CA ASP A 131 7.97 0.13 28.95
C ASP A 131 6.80 0.43 29.92
N LEU A 132 5.55 0.41 29.44
CA LEU A 132 4.36 0.69 30.26
C LEU A 132 3.76 -0.57 30.90
N LEU A 133 4.05 -1.77 30.39
CA LEU A 133 3.55 -3.04 30.92
C LEU A 133 4.52 -3.70 31.93
N ASP A 134 5.72 -3.13 32.10
CA ASP A 134 6.72 -3.52 33.11
C ASP A 134 6.67 -2.65 34.38
N LEU A 135 5.57 -1.91 34.61
CA LEU A 135 5.33 -1.06 35.80
C LEU A 135 4.31 -1.66 36.78
#